data_AF-A0A940EEA3-F1
#
_entry.id   AF-A0A940EEA3-F1
#
_cell.length_a   1.000
_cell.length_b   1.000
_cell.length_c   1.000
_cell.angle_alpha   90.00
_cell.angle_beta   90.00
_cell.angle_gamma   90.00
#
_symmetry.space_group_name_H-M   'P 1'
#
loop_
_entity.id
_entity.type
_entity.pdbx_description
1 polymer ?
#
loop_
_entity_poly.entity_id
_entity_poly.type
_entity_poly.pdbx_seq_one_letter_code
_entity_poly.pdbx_strand_id
1 'polypeptide(L)'
;MPTTFNAIFLGNTGTFNIDPTEGNAISENAIDLVGQTNGSPADPLFERIVTVTALDRAGQAGSLDTNRVGTDQVQYTLPGAGSQTVATFEGLGVYDATVTFFDGSTGNVSAVVFQDEARNLFLAPEITANADSAIFQSGPIVSMRLNGLISNSGNLTADRGAANFITCFVAGTMIETPEGPRPVEDLREGDAVITVDAGVQMLRWVGSRDLDVRDTDNLKPIRIRIGALGLGLPNADLLVSPQHRVLVRSAVAQRMFGTNEVLVAAKQLTALPGIEMVEDAAQVTYVHLLFDDHQLVTSNGAVSESLFTGPQALKGVSEEARAEILALFPDLAEIGADMELRQPARPVVPGRQARKLAERHLANQKPVVG
;
A
#
# COMPACT_ATOMS: atom_id res chain seq x y z
N MET A 1 5.48 4.98 24.51
CA MET A 1 6.09 5.12 23.17
C MET A 1 5.00 5.64 22.26
N PRO A 2 5.27 6.54 21.29
CA PRO A 2 4.20 7.02 20.42
C PRO A 2 3.64 5.83 19.63
N THR A 3 2.37 5.53 19.88
CA THR A 3 1.60 4.43 19.28
C THR A 3 1.07 4.91 17.93
N THR A 4 1.98 5.20 17.01
CA THR A 4 1.67 5.68 15.67
C THR A 4 1.57 4.51 14.69
N PHE A 5 0.49 4.45 13.92
CA PHE A 5 0.27 3.42 12.91
C PHE A 5 -0.45 4.00 11.68
N ASN A 6 -0.30 3.32 10.54
CA ASN A 6 -1.05 3.68 9.34
C ASN A 6 -2.43 3.02 9.37
N ALA A 7 -3.46 3.84 9.24
CA ALA A 7 -4.85 3.41 9.09
C ALA A 7 -5.36 3.82 7.70
N ILE A 8 -6.45 3.19 7.26
CA ILE A 8 -7.17 3.62 6.06
C ILE A 8 -8.41 4.39 6.51
N PHE A 9 -8.52 5.66 6.13
CA PHE A 9 -9.73 6.46 6.34
C PHE A 9 -10.87 5.93 5.47
N LEU A 10 -11.96 5.47 6.08
CA LEU A 10 -13.11 4.84 5.43
C LEU A 10 -14.24 5.83 5.11
N GLY A 11 -14.27 6.99 5.77
CA GLY A 11 -15.23 8.07 5.52
C GLY A 11 -15.67 8.78 6.78
N ASN A 12 -16.37 9.89 6.60
CA ASN A 12 -17.10 10.53 7.68
C ASN A 12 -18.53 10.01 7.67
N THR A 13 -19.03 9.58 8.83
CA THR A 13 -20.38 8.98 8.93
C THR A 13 -21.46 10.00 9.28
N GLY A 14 -21.18 11.29 9.19
CA GLY A 14 -22.12 12.37 9.46
C GLY A 14 -22.54 12.39 10.92
N THR A 15 -23.81 12.08 11.20
CA THR A 15 -24.37 12.09 12.56
C THR A 15 -24.32 10.75 13.26
N PHE A 16 -23.91 9.68 12.57
CA PHE A 16 -23.83 8.34 13.15
C PHE A 16 -22.75 8.31 14.25
N ASN A 17 -23.12 7.85 15.45
CA ASN A 17 -22.20 7.55 16.55
C ASN A 17 -22.13 6.04 16.72
N ILE A 18 -20.93 5.45 16.68
CA ILE A 18 -20.72 4.04 16.94
C ILE A 18 -20.97 3.66 18.41
N ASP A 19 -20.75 4.58 19.34
CA ASP A 19 -20.85 4.37 20.78
C ASP A 19 -21.54 5.58 21.45
N PRO A 20 -22.87 5.68 21.37
CA PRO A 20 -23.60 6.79 21.99
C PRO A 20 -23.70 6.70 23.52
N THR A 21 -23.46 5.52 24.12
CA THR A 21 -23.69 5.28 25.55
C THR A 21 -22.38 5.18 26.32
N GLU A 22 -21.87 6.36 26.67
CA GLU A 22 -20.63 6.46 27.43
C GLU A 22 -20.70 5.78 28.80
N GLY A 23 -19.54 5.28 29.27
CA GLY A 23 -19.37 4.69 30.59
C GLY A 23 -19.52 3.17 30.65
N ASN A 24 -19.59 2.50 29.50
CA ASN A 24 -19.44 1.05 29.39
C ASN A 24 -18.31 0.69 28.38
N ALA A 25 -18.20 -0.57 27.95
CA ALA A 25 -17.11 -1.04 27.07
C ALA A 25 -17.62 -1.59 25.73
N ILE A 26 -18.84 -1.21 25.33
CA ILE A 26 -19.57 -1.76 24.20
C ILE A 26 -19.95 -0.62 23.27
N SER A 27 -19.46 -0.64 22.03
CA SER A 27 -19.93 0.29 21.00
C SER A 27 -21.28 -0.18 20.45
N GLU A 28 -22.38 0.35 21.01
CA GLU A 28 -23.73 -0.21 20.81
C GLU A 28 -24.19 -0.23 19.35
N ASN A 29 -23.78 0.77 18.57
CA ASN A 29 -24.24 0.93 17.20
C ASN A 29 -23.31 0.28 16.17
N ALA A 30 -22.25 -0.43 16.59
CA ALA A 30 -21.31 -1.08 15.67
C ALA A 30 -22.02 -2.00 14.65
N ILE A 31 -23.12 -2.66 15.04
CA ILE A 31 -23.89 -3.53 14.13
C ILE A 31 -24.48 -2.77 12.92
N ASP A 32 -24.76 -1.48 13.07
CA ASP A 32 -25.41 -0.67 12.04
C ASP A 32 -24.46 -0.27 10.89
N LEU A 33 -23.16 -0.51 11.05
CA LEU A 33 -22.18 -0.39 9.95
C LEU A 33 -22.19 -1.62 9.02
N VAL A 34 -22.84 -2.73 9.41
CA VAL A 34 -22.92 -3.93 8.57
C VAL A 34 -23.71 -3.64 7.28
N GLY A 35 -23.20 -4.13 6.17
CA GLY A 35 -23.75 -3.94 4.84
C GLY A 35 -23.23 -2.69 4.13
N GLN A 36 -22.48 -1.83 4.82
CA GLN A 36 -21.80 -0.69 4.20
C GLN A 36 -20.61 -1.15 3.36
N THR A 37 -20.36 -0.40 2.28
CA THR A 37 -19.16 -0.53 1.46
C THR A 37 -18.42 0.80 1.52
N ASN A 38 -17.18 0.77 2.02
CA ASN A 38 -16.30 1.92 2.09
C ASN A 38 -15.29 1.90 0.95
N GLY A 39 -14.98 3.09 0.44
CA GLY A 39 -14.22 3.27 -0.77
C GLY A 39 -14.98 2.81 -2.00
N SER A 40 -14.47 3.23 -3.14
CA SER A 40 -15.05 2.84 -4.40
C SER A 40 -13.97 2.82 -5.46
N PRO A 41 -14.27 2.22 -6.60
CA PRO A 41 -13.53 2.45 -7.82
C PRO A 41 -13.24 3.97 -8.03
N ALA A 42 -14.18 4.88 -7.75
CA ALA A 42 -13.96 6.33 -7.92
C ALA A 42 -13.25 7.05 -6.74
N ASP A 43 -13.06 6.38 -5.61
CA ASP A 43 -12.51 6.93 -4.36
C ASP A 43 -11.88 5.76 -3.58
N PRO A 44 -10.77 5.19 -4.09
CA PRO A 44 -10.26 3.93 -3.61
C PRO A 44 -9.54 4.07 -2.26
N LEU A 45 -9.67 3.04 -1.43
CA LEU A 45 -9.13 3.04 -0.07
C LEU A 45 -7.59 3.12 0.00
N PHE A 46 -6.86 2.65 -1.01
CA PHE A 46 -5.39 2.72 -1.02
C PHE A 46 -4.84 4.16 -1.11
N GLU A 47 -5.67 5.13 -1.48
CA GLU A 47 -5.31 6.56 -1.52
C GLU A 47 -5.64 7.28 -0.21
N ARG A 48 -6.33 6.58 0.71
CA ARG A 48 -6.88 7.15 1.95
C ARG A 48 -6.09 6.73 3.19
N ILE A 49 -4.81 6.44 3.00
CA ILE A 49 -3.91 6.01 4.08
C ILE A 49 -3.48 7.23 4.88
N VAL A 50 -3.76 7.19 6.18
CA VAL A 50 -3.41 8.24 7.13
C VAL A 50 -2.51 7.68 8.22
N THR A 51 -1.59 8.50 8.68
CA THR A 51 -0.81 8.20 9.88
C THR A 51 -1.60 8.66 11.09
N VAL A 52 -2.01 7.71 11.93
CA VAL A 52 -2.75 7.93 13.17
C VAL A 52 -1.79 7.75 14.33
N THR A 53 -1.68 8.76 15.18
CA THR A 53 -1.00 8.68 16.47
C THR A 53 -2.05 8.51 17.56
N ALA A 54 -2.04 7.36 18.22
CA ALA A 54 -2.82 7.14 19.42
C ALA A 54 -2.21 7.93 20.59
N LEU A 55 -3.02 8.76 21.24
CA LEU A 55 -2.68 9.58 22.38
C LEU A 55 -3.39 9.03 23.61
N ASP A 56 -2.72 8.11 24.30
CA ASP A 56 -3.10 7.56 25.61
C ASP A 56 -2.93 8.66 26.67
N ARG A 57 -4.06 9.24 27.09
CA ARG A 57 -4.17 10.36 28.02
C ARG A 57 -4.62 9.87 29.40
N ALA A 58 -5.31 8.73 29.48
CA ALA A 58 -5.68 8.07 30.73
C ALA A 58 -5.96 6.57 30.50
N GLY A 59 -6.17 5.81 31.58
CA GLY A 59 -6.59 4.41 31.45
C GLY A 59 -5.43 3.41 31.37
N GLN A 60 -5.62 2.32 30.62
CA GLN A 60 -4.63 1.25 30.51
C GLN A 60 -3.55 1.61 29.49
N ALA A 61 -2.30 1.69 29.96
CA ALA A 61 -1.14 1.95 29.12
C ALA A 61 -1.14 1.09 27.84
N GLY A 62 -1.12 1.74 26.67
CA GLY A 62 -1.08 1.07 25.37
C GLY A 62 -2.45 0.70 24.79
N SER A 63 -3.53 1.27 25.32
CA SER A 63 -4.88 1.21 24.75
C SER A 63 -5.46 2.62 24.66
N LEU A 64 -6.33 2.86 23.68
CA LEU A 64 -7.31 3.94 23.76
C LEU A 64 -8.58 3.37 24.38
N ASP A 65 -9.16 4.05 25.37
CA ASP A 65 -10.44 3.72 26.00
C ASP A 65 -11.41 4.92 26.00
N THR A 66 -12.71 4.62 25.92
CA THR A 66 -13.79 5.63 25.83
C THR A 66 -14.30 6.08 27.19
N ASN A 67 -13.85 5.49 28.30
CA ASN A 67 -14.67 5.41 29.51
C ASN A 67 -14.03 5.90 30.82
N ARG A 68 -12.99 6.76 30.77
CA ARG A 68 -12.41 7.34 32.00
C ARG A 68 -12.07 8.82 31.92
N VAL A 69 -11.87 9.41 33.11
CA VAL A 69 -11.51 10.83 33.29
C VAL A 69 -10.16 11.09 32.60
N GLY A 70 -10.23 11.83 31.48
CA GLY A 70 -9.12 12.03 30.55
C GLY A 70 -9.37 11.18 29.30
N THR A 71 -10.01 11.75 28.29
CA THR A 71 -10.39 11.01 27.08
C THR A 71 -9.17 10.73 26.21
N ASP A 72 -9.05 9.49 25.77
CA ASP A 72 -8.01 9.09 24.84
C ASP A 72 -8.32 9.64 23.44
N GLN A 73 -7.26 10.03 22.74
CA GLN A 73 -7.40 10.75 21.48
C GLN A 73 -6.65 10.05 20.35
N VAL A 74 -7.11 10.28 19.14
CA VAL A 74 -6.37 10.01 17.92
C VAL A 74 -5.96 11.32 17.28
N GLN A 75 -4.72 11.36 16.81
CA GLN A 75 -4.16 12.49 16.08
C GLN A 75 -3.78 12.05 14.67
N TYR A 76 -4.25 12.77 13.65
CA TYR A 76 -3.99 12.46 12.24
C TYR A 76 -4.13 13.70 11.36
N THR A 77 -3.75 13.59 10.10
CA THR A 77 -4.08 14.57 9.05
C THR A 77 -4.79 13.81 7.93
N LEU A 78 -6.04 14.17 7.62
CA LEU A 78 -6.78 13.54 6.53
C LEU A 78 -6.18 13.92 5.17
N PRO A 79 -6.34 13.08 4.13
CA PRO A 79 -5.94 13.43 2.77
C PRO A 79 -6.66 14.72 2.33
N GLY A 80 -5.92 15.69 1.81
CA GLY A 80 -6.45 17.01 1.41
C GLY A 80 -6.72 17.98 2.57
N ALA A 81 -6.54 17.56 3.83
CA ALA A 81 -6.65 18.47 4.96
C ALA A 81 -5.31 19.22 5.18
N GLY A 82 -5.33 20.55 5.12
CA GLY A 82 -4.16 21.39 5.41
C GLY A 82 -3.82 21.50 6.90
N SER A 83 -4.57 20.85 7.78
CA SER A 83 -4.40 20.95 9.24
C SER A 83 -4.58 19.60 9.91
N GLN A 84 -3.84 19.41 11.00
CA GLN A 84 -3.92 18.24 11.85
C GLN A 84 -5.22 18.23 12.64
N THR A 85 -5.82 17.06 12.77
CA THR A 85 -6.97 16.79 13.63
C THR A 85 -6.51 16.04 14.87
N VAL A 86 -7.04 16.44 16.03
CA VAL A 86 -6.96 15.69 17.28
C VAL A 86 -8.40 15.50 17.74
N ALA A 87 -8.87 14.26 17.78
CA ALA A 87 -10.24 13.92 18.11
C ALA A 87 -10.27 12.83 19.17
N THR A 88 -11.30 12.86 20.02
CA THR A 88 -11.53 11.81 21.03
C THR A 88 -11.85 10.49 20.32
N PHE A 89 -11.32 9.38 20.82
CA PHE A 89 -11.68 8.04 20.35
C PHE A 89 -13.09 7.68 20.86
N GLU A 90 -13.97 7.17 20.00
CA GLU A 90 -15.37 6.86 20.35
C GLU A 90 -15.64 5.36 20.47
N GLY A 91 -14.96 4.50 19.72
CA GLY A 91 -15.22 3.07 19.80
C GLY A 91 -14.84 2.30 18.53
N LEU A 92 -15.00 0.97 18.57
CA LEU A 92 -14.68 0.10 17.45
C LEU A 92 -15.64 -1.08 17.27
N GLY A 93 -15.65 -1.60 16.05
CA GLY A 93 -16.17 -2.93 15.71
C GLY A 93 -15.13 -3.76 14.96
N VAL A 94 -15.19 -5.08 15.13
CA VAL A 94 -14.47 -6.07 14.32
C VAL A 94 -15.48 -6.72 13.40
N TYR A 95 -15.21 -6.70 12.10
CA TYR A 95 -16.16 -7.12 11.07
C TYR A 95 -15.61 -8.24 10.22
N ASP A 96 -16.42 -9.23 9.89
CA ASP A 96 -16.16 -10.04 8.70
C ASP A 96 -16.35 -9.13 7.49
N ALA A 97 -15.31 -8.95 6.69
CA ALA A 97 -15.29 -7.98 5.60
C ALA A 97 -14.71 -8.59 4.32
N THR A 98 -15.25 -8.15 3.19
CA THR A 98 -14.70 -8.45 1.87
C THR A 98 -13.94 -7.24 1.34
N VAL A 99 -12.64 -7.42 1.15
CA VAL A 99 -11.74 -6.45 0.52
C VAL A 99 -11.72 -6.72 -0.97
N THR A 100 -11.90 -5.68 -1.78
CA THR A 100 -11.72 -5.73 -3.24
C THR A 100 -10.43 -5.00 -3.60
N PHE A 101 -9.54 -5.71 -4.29
CA PHE A 101 -8.29 -5.16 -4.76
C PHE A 101 -8.44 -4.56 -6.14
N PHE A 102 -7.44 -3.78 -6.48
CA PHE A 102 -7.35 -3.06 -7.73
C PHE A 102 -7.31 -3.93 -8.99
N ASP A 103 -6.80 -5.16 -8.89
CA ASP A 103 -6.84 -6.16 -9.95
C ASP A 103 -8.20 -6.87 -10.08
N GLY A 104 -9.19 -6.45 -9.29
CA GLY A 104 -10.53 -7.04 -9.22
C GLY A 104 -10.61 -8.31 -8.36
N SER A 105 -9.49 -8.82 -7.85
CA SER A 105 -9.52 -9.94 -6.91
C SER A 105 -10.09 -9.50 -5.56
N THR A 106 -10.57 -10.49 -4.78
CA THR A 106 -11.16 -10.25 -3.46
C THR A 106 -10.52 -11.10 -2.38
N GLY A 107 -10.50 -10.60 -1.15
CA GLY A 107 -10.10 -11.34 0.04
C GLY A 107 -11.04 -11.09 1.21
N ASN A 108 -11.23 -12.09 2.06
CA ASN A 108 -12.03 -11.98 3.29
C ASN A 108 -11.10 -11.77 4.48
N VAL A 109 -11.46 -10.85 5.37
CA VAL A 109 -10.67 -10.45 6.54
C VAL A 109 -11.56 -10.18 7.74
N SER A 110 -11.00 -10.25 8.95
CA SER A 110 -11.59 -9.68 10.16
C SER A 110 -11.11 -8.22 10.29
N ALA A 111 -11.86 -7.26 9.74
CA ALA A 111 -11.48 -5.86 9.72
C ALA A 111 -11.75 -5.17 11.06
N VAL A 112 -10.73 -4.56 11.69
CA VAL A 112 -10.89 -3.70 12.86
C VAL A 112 -11.19 -2.27 12.41
N VAL A 113 -12.41 -1.80 12.66
CA VAL A 113 -12.86 -0.46 12.26
C VAL A 113 -13.19 0.36 13.49
N PHE A 114 -12.55 1.52 13.63
CA PHE A 114 -12.80 2.44 14.74
C PHE A 114 -13.31 3.80 14.27
N GLN A 115 -13.96 4.53 15.18
CA GLN A 115 -14.47 5.88 14.96
C GLN A 115 -13.91 6.86 16.01
N ASP A 116 -13.82 8.13 15.63
CA ASP A 116 -13.56 9.25 16.53
C ASP A 116 -14.76 10.21 16.69
N GLU A 117 -14.64 11.18 17.60
CA GLU A 117 -15.69 12.16 17.93
C GLU A 117 -16.06 13.05 16.73
N ALA A 118 -15.13 13.23 15.79
CA ALA A 118 -15.36 13.92 14.52
C ALA A 118 -16.14 13.07 13.50
N ARG A 119 -16.49 11.83 13.87
CA ARG A 119 -17.23 10.84 13.08
C ARG A 119 -16.47 10.30 11.89
N ASN A 120 -15.14 10.39 11.95
CA ASN A 120 -14.27 9.78 10.98
C ASN A 120 -14.06 8.31 11.32
N LEU A 121 -14.26 7.46 10.32
CA LEU A 121 -14.16 6.02 10.42
C LEU A 121 -12.83 5.57 9.81
N PHE A 122 -12.15 4.64 10.47
CA PHE A 122 -10.84 4.17 10.07
C PHE A 122 -10.75 2.65 10.16
N LEU A 123 -10.18 2.02 9.14
CA LEU A 123 -9.68 0.66 9.23
C LEU A 123 -8.30 0.69 9.88
N ALA A 124 -8.22 0.15 11.10
CA ALA A 124 -6.96 -0.04 11.79
C ALA A 124 -6.25 -1.30 11.27
N PRO A 125 -4.91 -1.31 11.27
CA PRO A 125 -4.17 -2.50 10.93
C PRO A 125 -4.24 -3.54 12.06
N GLU A 126 -3.79 -4.76 11.76
CA GLU A 126 -3.75 -5.86 12.74
C GLU A 126 -2.70 -5.60 13.84
N ILE A 127 -2.95 -6.11 15.05
CA ILE A 127 -2.00 -5.97 16.17
C ILE A 127 -0.71 -6.75 15.87
N THR A 128 -0.84 -7.93 15.26
CA THR A 128 0.28 -8.79 14.86
C THR A 128 0.05 -9.34 13.46
N ALA A 129 1.13 -9.70 12.78
CA ALA A 129 1.04 -10.31 11.45
C ALA A 129 0.26 -11.63 11.50
N ASN A 130 -0.88 -11.66 10.82
CA ASN A 130 -1.78 -12.81 10.69
C ASN A 130 -2.27 -12.96 9.23
N ALA A 131 -3.22 -13.87 9.00
CA ALA A 131 -3.79 -14.10 7.67
C ALA A 131 -4.42 -12.83 7.07
N ASP A 132 -5.11 -12.03 7.88
CA ASP A 132 -5.80 -10.81 7.46
C ASP A 132 -4.80 -9.74 7.03
N SER A 133 -3.72 -9.56 7.80
CA SER A 133 -2.61 -8.67 7.44
C SER A 133 -1.96 -9.05 6.10
N ALA A 134 -1.88 -10.35 5.77
CA ALA A 134 -1.35 -10.81 4.49
C ALA A 134 -2.31 -10.49 3.33
N ILE A 135 -3.63 -10.54 3.58
CA ILE A 135 -4.66 -10.17 2.61
C ILE A 135 -4.64 -8.66 2.37
N PHE A 136 -4.65 -7.83 3.41
CA PHE A 136 -4.51 -6.38 3.28
C PHE A 136 -3.28 -5.97 2.46
N GLN A 137 -2.22 -6.77 2.54
CA GLN A 137 -0.97 -6.57 1.82
C GLN A 137 -0.90 -7.29 0.45
N SER A 138 -2.00 -7.83 -0.07
CA SER A 138 -1.99 -8.53 -1.36
C SER A 138 -2.00 -7.59 -2.56
N GLY A 139 -2.46 -6.36 -2.37
CA GLY A 139 -2.44 -5.30 -3.38
C GLY A 139 -3.12 -4.02 -2.90
N PRO A 140 -3.20 -2.99 -3.76
CA PRO A 140 -3.92 -1.75 -3.45
C PRO A 140 -5.41 -2.05 -3.27
N ILE A 141 -5.98 -1.63 -2.14
CA ILE A 141 -7.39 -1.86 -1.78
C ILE A 141 -8.26 -0.79 -2.40
N VAL A 142 -9.23 -1.18 -3.23
CA VAL A 142 -10.20 -0.26 -3.84
C VAL A 142 -11.36 -0.02 -2.89
N SER A 143 -11.97 -1.08 -2.38
CA SER A 143 -13.14 -0.97 -1.51
C SER A 143 -13.18 -2.10 -0.50
N MET A 144 -13.92 -1.89 0.58
CA MET A 144 -14.17 -2.89 1.59
C MET A 144 -15.65 -2.90 1.95
N ARG A 145 -16.27 -4.08 1.92
CA ARG A 145 -17.65 -4.30 2.36
C ARG A 145 -17.66 -4.98 3.73
N LEU A 146 -18.41 -4.43 4.68
CA LEU A 146 -18.61 -5.04 6.00
C LEU A 146 -19.79 -6.03 5.91
N ASN A 147 -19.51 -7.34 5.99
CA ASN A 147 -20.51 -8.39 5.79
C ASN A 147 -21.25 -8.76 7.08
N GLY A 148 -20.57 -8.69 8.22
CA GLY A 148 -21.15 -9.00 9.53
C GLY A 148 -20.27 -8.51 10.67
N LEU A 149 -20.89 -8.23 11.82
CA LEU A 149 -20.18 -7.86 13.04
C LEU A 149 -19.73 -9.13 13.77
N ILE A 150 -18.44 -9.22 14.10
CA ILE A 150 -17.84 -10.30 14.89
C ILE A 150 -17.84 -9.92 16.37
N SER A 151 -17.40 -8.70 16.68
CA SER A 151 -17.36 -8.15 18.03
C SER A 151 -17.32 -6.62 18.02
N ASN A 152 -17.58 -5.99 19.16
CA ASN A 152 -17.44 -4.55 19.37
C ASN A 152 -16.75 -4.27 20.70
N SER A 153 -16.17 -3.08 20.84
CA SER A 153 -15.39 -2.70 22.02
C SER A 153 -15.23 -1.17 22.10
N GLY A 154 -15.37 -0.62 23.31
CA GLY A 154 -14.97 0.77 23.62
C GLY A 154 -13.46 0.94 23.80
N ASN A 155 -12.65 -0.09 23.50
CA ASN A 155 -11.20 -0.08 23.67
C ASN A 155 -10.47 -0.49 22.39
N LEU A 156 -9.47 0.29 21.97
CA LEU A 156 -8.55 -0.01 20.87
C LEU A 156 -7.12 -0.19 21.39
N THR A 157 -6.52 -1.37 21.18
CA THR A 157 -5.08 -1.53 21.42
C THR A 157 -4.28 -0.59 20.51
N ALA A 158 -3.45 0.25 21.12
CA ALA A 158 -2.76 1.34 20.45
C ALA A 158 -1.47 0.88 19.74
N ASP A 159 -0.82 -0.17 20.27
CA ASP A 159 0.29 -0.84 19.59
C ASP A 159 -0.27 -1.74 18.48
N ARG A 160 -0.05 -1.33 17.22
CA ARG A 160 -0.57 -2.01 16.05
C ARG A 160 0.53 -2.22 15.02
N GLY A 161 0.49 -3.36 14.34
CA GLY A 161 1.39 -3.64 13.23
C GLY A 161 1.17 -2.65 12.10
N ALA A 162 2.22 -2.23 11.43
CA ALA A 162 2.07 -1.32 10.32
C ALA A 162 1.58 -2.09 9.06
N ALA A 163 0.71 -1.47 8.24
CA ALA A 163 0.23 -2.02 6.97
C ALA A 163 0.82 -1.24 5.78
N ASN A 164 1.32 -1.95 4.74
CA ASN A 164 1.88 -1.34 3.52
C ASN A 164 1.04 -1.67 2.29
N PHE A 165 0.63 -0.64 1.57
CA PHE A 165 -0.29 -0.79 0.44
C PHE A 165 0.28 -0.35 -0.92
N ILE A 166 1.53 0.13 -1.01
CA ILE A 166 2.00 0.88 -2.19
C ILE A 166 3.42 0.45 -2.68
N THR A 167 3.63 0.46 -4.00
CA THR A 167 4.82 0.01 -4.75
C THR A 167 5.71 1.19 -5.20
N CYS A 168 6.91 1.36 -4.63
CA CYS A 168 7.75 2.56 -4.85
C CYS A 168 9.22 2.21 -5.10
N PHE A 169 9.93 3.00 -5.90
CA PHE A 169 11.40 3.00 -5.96
C PHE A 169 11.97 3.79 -4.78
N VAL A 170 13.22 3.55 -4.38
CA VAL A 170 13.94 4.41 -3.44
C VAL A 170 14.85 5.36 -4.23
N ALA A 171 14.97 6.61 -3.79
CA ALA A 171 15.93 7.57 -4.35
C ALA A 171 17.36 6.97 -4.42
N GLY A 172 18.10 7.33 -5.47
CA GLY A 172 19.36 6.71 -5.87
C GLY A 172 19.19 5.50 -6.80
N THR A 173 17.96 5.03 -7.04
CA THR A 173 17.68 4.02 -8.07
C THR A 173 17.88 4.63 -9.45
N MET A 174 18.72 4.03 -10.28
CA MET A 174 18.99 4.44 -11.65
C MET A 174 17.99 3.79 -12.61
N ILE A 175 17.31 4.59 -13.40
CA ILE A 175 16.33 4.17 -14.41
C ILE A 175 16.92 4.40 -15.79
N GLU A 176 16.84 3.39 -16.66
CA GLU A 176 17.33 3.51 -18.04
C GLU A 176 16.52 4.54 -18.84
N THR A 177 17.20 5.55 -19.36
CA THR A 177 16.62 6.55 -20.28
C THR A 177 17.39 6.55 -21.60
N PRO A 178 16.84 7.12 -22.68
CA PRO A 178 17.54 7.20 -23.97
C PRO A 178 18.92 7.87 -23.92
N GLU A 179 19.15 8.75 -22.94
CA GLU A 179 20.40 9.48 -22.75
C GLU A 179 21.35 8.79 -21.75
N GLY A 180 20.96 7.61 -21.26
CA GLY A 180 21.66 6.83 -20.24
C GLY A 180 20.88 6.74 -18.93
N PRO A 181 21.39 5.98 -17.95
CA PRO A 181 20.71 5.83 -16.66
C PRO A 181 20.61 7.17 -15.92
N ARG A 182 19.43 7.50 -15.40
CA ARG A 182 19.18 8.68 -14.56
C ARG A 182 18.65 8.28 -13.17
N PRO A 183 19.01 8.98 -12.09
CA PRO A 183 18.40 8.75 -10.79
C PRO A 183 16.88 8.98 -10.83
N VAL A 184 16.12 8.12 -10.17
CA VAL A 184 14.64 8.14 -10.21
C VAL A 184 14.08 9.44 -9.64
N GLU A 185 14.73 10.01 -8.64
CA GLU A 185 14.40 11.29 -8.01
C GLU A 185 14.66 12.51 -8.89
N ASP A 186 15.40 12.35 -9.99
CA ASP A 186 15.67 13.39 -10.99
C ASP A 186 14.72 13.32 -12.19
N LEU A 187 13.94 12.24 -12.30
CA LEU A 187 12.94 12.10 -13.36
C LEU A 187 11.76 13.03 -13.09
N ARG A 188 11.25 13.62 -14.15
CA ARG A 188 10.09 14.51 -14.14
C ARG A 188 9.09 14.03 -15.17
N GLU A 189 7.87 14.51 -15.04
CA GLU A 189 6.87 14.34 -16.08
C GLU A 189 7.40 14.82 -17.43
N GLY A 190 7.07 14.08 -18.49
CA GLY A 190 7.55 14.31 -19.85
C GLY A 190 8.94 13.74 -20.13
N ASP A 191 9.68 13.27 -19.13
CA ASP A 191 10.94 12.57 -19.39
C ASP A 191 10.72 11.24 -20.10
N ALA A 192 11.60 10.93 -21.03
CA ALA A 192 11.60 9.68 -21.78
C ALA A 192 12.32 8.57 -20.99
N VAL A 193 11.67 7.42 -20.80
CA VAL A 193 12.22 6.23 -20.16
C VAL A 193 12.18 5.07 -21.13
N ILE A 194 13.23 4.24 -21.13
CA ILE A 194 13.25 3.00 -21.90
C ILE A 194 12.44 1.94 -21.15
N THR A 195 11.37 1.45 -21.78
CA THR A 195 10.56 0.35 -21.26
C THR A 195 10.87 -0.95 -21.98
N VAL A 196 10.58 -2.08 -21.34
CA VAL A 196 10.95 -3.41 -21.84
C VAL A 196 10.15 -3.79 -23.08
N ASP A 197 8.85 -3.51 -23.09
CA ASP A 197 7.93 -4.01 -24.13
C ASP A 197 7.56 -2.94 -25.18
N ALA A 198 7.45 -1.67 -24.76
CA ALA A 198 6.92 -0.58 -25.59
C ALA A 198 8.00 0.39 -26.09
N GLY A 199 9.28 0.05 -25.93
CA GLY A 199 10.39 0.94 -26.31
C GLY A 199 10.42 2.19 -25.43
N VAL A 200 10.73 3.35 -26.03
CA VAL A 200 10.80 4.61 -25.27
C VAL A 200 9.38 5.11 -25.00
N GLN A 201 9.05 5.31 -23.72
CA GLN A 201 7.77 5.85 -23.27
C GLN A 201 7.98 7.11 -22.44
N MET A 202 7.03 8.03 -22.52
CA MET A 202 7.09 9.28 -21.76
C MET A 202 6.46 9.08 -20.39
N LEU A 203 7.16 9.52 -19.35
CA LEU A 203 6.58 9.58 -18.02
C LEU A 203 5.40 10.55 -18.04
N ARG A 204 4.25 10.05 -17.62
CA ARG A 204 3.03 10.85 -17.42
C ARG A 204 3.00 11.51 -16.07
N TRP A 205 3.70 10.94 -15.10
CA TRP A 205 3.82 11.52 -13.78
C TRP A 205 4.98 10.89 -13.00
N VAL A 206 5.55 11.69 -12.11
CA VAL A 206 6.52 11.25 -11.11
C VAL A 206 6.09 11.79 -9.75
N GLY A 207 5.90 10.91 -8.78
CA GLY A 207 5.60 11.29 -7.40
C GLY A 207 6.73 10.92 -6.47
N SER A 208 7.04 11.79 -5.51
CA SER A 208 8.07 11.51 -4.50
C SER A 208 7.55 11.82 -3.09
N ARG A 209 7.98 11.04 -2.10
CA ARG A 209 7.66 11.26 -0.69
C ARG A 209 8.81 10.83 0.22
N ASP A 210 9.20 11.71 1.12
CA ASP A 210 10.14 11.40 2.21
C ASP A 210 9.38 10.79 3.39
N LEU A 211 9.92 9.70 3.94
CA LEU A 211 9.37 8.99 5.10
C LEU A 211 10.44 8.74 6.16
N ASP A 212 10.06 8.93 7.42
CA ASP A 212 10.76 8.38 8.58
C ASP A 212 10.33 6.92 8.78
N VAL A 213 11.28 5.98 8.72
CA VAL A 213 10.99 4.53 8.78
C VAL A 213 11.73 3.83 9.93
N ARG A 214 12.36 4.59 10.86
CA ARG A 214 13.15 4.04 11.98
C ARG A 214 12.39 2.96 12.75
N ASP A 215 11.13 3.26 13.07
CA ASP A 215 10.28 2.46 13.93
C ASP A 215 9.20 1.70 13.13
N THR A 216 9.39 1.55 11.82
CA THR A 216 8.36 1.02 10.92
C THR A 216 8.96 0.04 9.92
N ASP A 217 9.31 -1.16 10.40
CA ASP A 217 9.98 -2.22 9.62
C ASP A 217 9.31 -2.53 8.30
N ASN A 218 7.98 -2.53 8.28
CA ASN A 218 7.22 -2.81 7.09
C ASN A 218 7.38 -1.69 6.03
N LEU A 219 7.72 -0.45 6.37
CA LEU A 219 8.07 0.61 5.42
C LEU A 219 9.56 0.67 5.13
N LYS A 220 10.40 -0.14 5.80
CA LYS A 220 11.81 -0.22 5.47
C LYS A 220 11.99 -0.84 4.09
N PRO A 221 12.93 -0.34 3.28
CA PRO A 221 13.11 -0.79 1.93
C PRO A 221 13.67 -2.22 1.92
N ILE A 222 13.36 -2.95 0.86
CA ILE A 222 14.03 -4.20 0.53
C ILE A 222 15.21 -3.85 -0.38
N ARG A 223 16.41 -4.25 0.05
CA ARG A 223 17.63 -4.24 -0.76
C ARG A 223 17.73 -5.56 -1.50
N ILE A 224 17.81 -5.46 -2.82
CA ILE A 224 18.19 -6.55 -3.72
C ILE A 224 19.65 -6.28 -4.11
N ARG A 225 20.58 -7.05 -3.54
CA ARG A 225 22.02 -6.87 -3.79
C ARG A 225 22.38 -7.12 -5.24
N ILE A 226 23.47 -6.49 -5.68
CA ILE A 226 24.11 -6.78 -6.97
C ILE A 226 24.18 -8.30 -7.25
N GLY A 227 23.69 -8.72 -8.42
CA GLY A 227 23.69 -10.12 -8.87
C GLY A 227 22.70 -11.07 -8.19
N ALA A 228 21.92 -10.62 -7.19
CA ALA A 228 21.06 -11.49 -6.38
C ALA A 228 19.89 -12.14 -7.16
N LEU A 229 19.42 -11.51 -8.25
CA LEU A 229 18.33 -12.06 -9.06
C LEU A 229 18.82 -13.13 -10.06
N GLY A 230 20.10 -13.09 -10.44
CA GLY A 230 20.69 -13.94 -11.47
C GLY A 230 21.22 -13.16 -12.67
N LEU A 231 22.05 -13.81 -13.50
CA LEU A 231 22.69 -13.20 -14.68
C LEU A 231 23.47 -11.89 -14.40
N GLY A 232 23.95 -11.70 -13.17
CA GLY A 232 24.61 -10.46 -12.76
C GLY A 232 23.65 -9.30 -12.51
N LEU A 233 22.35 -9.57 -12.32
CA LEU A 233 21.30 -8.59 -12.03
C LEU A 233 20.86 -8.59 -10.56
N PRO A 234 20.49 -7.42 -10.00
CA PRO A 234 20.74 -6.09 -10.55
C PRO A 234 22.25 -5.82 -10.69
N ASN A 235 22.66 -4.85 -11.51
CA ASN A 235 24.08 -4.53 -11.73
C ASN A 235 24.64 -3.53 -10.68
N ALA A 236 23.77 -3.02 -9.81
CA ALA A 236 24.07 -2.30 -8.57
C ALA A 236 22.98 -2.66 -7.54
N ASP A 237 23.20 -2.39 -6.25
CA ASP A 237 22.17 -2.64 -5.23
C ASP A 237 20.88 -1.87 -5.56
N LEU A 238 19.75 -2.56 -5.63
CA LEU A 238 18.43 -1.97 -5.90
C LEU A 238 17.64 -1.90 -4.61
N LEU A 239 17.20 -0.70 -4.22
CA LEU A 239 16.33 -0.48 -3.07
C LEU A 239 14.92 -0.12 -3.54
N VAL A 240 13.94 -0.86 -3.04
CA VAL A 240 12.53 -0.67 -3.40
C VAL A 240 11.63 -0.85 -2.19
N SER A 241 10.40 -0.33 -2.25
CA SER A 241 9.41 -0.60 -1.20
C SER A 241 9.10 -2.10 -1.14
N PRO A 242 8.71 -2.65 0.02
CA PRO A 242 8.51 -4.10 0.17
C PRO A 242 7.52 -4.73 -0.81
N GLN A 243 6.55 -3.96 -1.30
CA GLN A 243 5.53 -4.44 -2.24
C GLN A 243 5.91 -4.26 -3.70
N HIS A 244 6.93 -3.44 -3.98
CA HIS A 244 7.38 -3.19 -5.33
C HIS A 244 7.74 -4.51 -6.02
N ARG A 245 7.20 -4.75 -7.20
CA ARG A 245 7.41 -6.01 -7.91
C ARG A 245 8.58 -5.92 -8.88
N VAL A 246 9.37 -6.98 -8.85
CA VAL A 246 10.44 -7.22 -9.83
C VAL A 246 10.03 -8.35 -10.75
N LEU A 247 10.56 -8.34 -11.97
CA LEU A 247 10.34 -9.41 -12.93
C LEU A 247 11.13 -10.65 -12.51
N VAL A 248 10.42 -11.74 -12.27
CA VAL A 248 10.99 -13.09 -12.23
C VAL A 248 10.82 -13.69 -13.61
N ARG A 249 11.93 -14.17 -14.19
CA ARG A 249 11.92 -14.93 -15.44
C ARG A 249 12.61 -16.27 -15.23
N SER A 250 11.83 -17.35 -15.15
CA SER A 250 12.40 -18.67 -14.87
C SER A 250 11.54 -19.86 -15.31
N ALA A 251 12.20 -21.01 -15.50
CA ALA A 251 11.51 -22.29 -15.71
C ALA A 251 10.67 -22.72 -14.50
N VAL A 252 10.96 -22.23 -13.29
CA VAL A 252 10.14 -22.51 -12.09
C VAL A 252 8.83 -21.74 -12.18
N ALA A 253 8.87 -20.48 -12.60
CA ALA A 253 7.67 -19.67 -12.86
C ALA A 253 6.77 -20.36 -13.90
N GLN A 254 7.34 -20.88 -14.99
CA GLN A 254 6.59 -21.63 -16.01
C GLN A 254 5.85 -22.83 -15.45
N ARG A 255 6.51 -23.62 -14.60
CA ARG A 255 5.89 -24.81 -13.98
C ARG A 255 4.82 -24.45 -12.94
N MET A 256 4.90 -23.27 -12.34
CA MET A 256 3.97 -22.84 -11.28
C MET A 256 2.77 -22.07 -11.82
N PHE A 257 2.98 -21.25 -12.85
CA PHE A 257 2.03 -20.24 -13.30
C PHE A 257 1.70 -20.34 -14.79
N GLY A 258 2.32 -21.27 -15.51
CA GLY A 258 2.08 -21.45 -16.95
C GLY A 258 2.76 -20.41 -17.84
N THR A 259 3.56 -19.50 -17.27
CA THR A 259 4.36 -18.49 -17.99
C THR A 259 5.76 -18.38 -17.39
N ASN A 260 6.76 -18.10 -18.22
CA ASN A 260 8.14 -17.91 -17.77
C ASN A 260 8.33 -16.59 -17.02
N GLU A 261 7.47 -15.59 -17.26
CA GLU A 261 7.62 -14.22 -16.74
C GLU A 261 6.45 -13.86 -15.82
N VAL A 262 6.78 -13.46 -14.59
CA VAL A 262 5.80 -13.04 -13.58
C VAL A 262 6.36 -11.89 -12.72
N LEU A 263 5.46 -11.08 -12.18
CA LEU A 263 5.81 -10.00 -11.24
C LEU A 263 5.69 -10.47 -9.80
N VAL A 264 6.75 -10.27 -9.02
CA VAL A 264 6.84 -10.72 -7.62
C VAL A 264 7.29 -9.59 -6.72
N ALA A 265 6.53 -9.34 -5.66
CA ALA A 265 6.86 -8.33 -4.65
C ALA A 265 8.19 -8.66 -3.96
N ALA A 266 9.07 -7.66 -3.84
CA ALA A 266 10.43 -7.83 -3.32
C ALA A 266 10.47 -8.51 -1.95
N LYS A 267 9.53 -8.19 -1.04
CA LYS A 267 9.48 -8.81 0.30
C LYS A 267 9.22 -10.32 0.28
N GLN A 268 8.64 -10.86 -0.79
CA GLN A 268 8.39 -12.30 -0.92
C GLN A 268 9.63 -13.06 -1.38
N LEU A 269 10.67 -12.34 -1.79
CA LEU A 269 11.95 -12.89 -2.24
C LEU A 269 13.03 -12.88 -1.15
N THR A 270 12.74 -12.38 0.05
CA THR A 270 13.72 -12.24 1.16
C THR A 270 14.27 -13.57 1.70
N ALA A 271 13.66 -14.69 1.34
CA ALA A 271 14.22 -16.02 1.60
C ALA A 271 15.43 -16.34 0.70
N LEU A 272 15.66 -15.58 -0.37
CA LEU A 272 16.76 -15.79 -1.30
C LEU A 272 18.02 -15.04 -0.83
N PRO A 273 19.22 -15.61 -1.03
CA PRO A 273 20.47 -14.94 -0.70
C PRO A 273 20.60 -13.59 -1.41
N GLY A 274 21.00 -12.56 -0.67
CA GLY A 274 21.23 -11.23 -1.22
C GLY A 274 19.97 -10.35 -1.34
N ILE A 275 18.81 -10.81 -0.88
CA ILE A 275 17.59 -10.01 -0.82
C ILE A 275 17.18 -9.85 0.64
N GLU A 276 17.22 -8.64 1.17
CA GLU A 276 17.06 -8.38 2.61
C GLU A 276 16.35 -7.05 2.88
N MET A 277 15.72 -6.94 4.05
CA MET A 277 15.22 -5.66 4.54
C MET A 277 16.39 -4.82 5.07
N VAL A 278 16.36 -3.51 4.83
CA VAL A 278 17.38 -2.58 5.37
C VAL A 278 17.00 -2.17 6.79
N GLU A 279 17.47 -2.94 7.78
CA GLU A 279 17.09 -2.81 9.19
C GLU A 279 17.40 -1.43 9.81
N ASP A 280 18.49 -0.79 9.38
CA ASP A 280 19.00 0.48 9.88
C ASP A 280 18.50 1.71 9.11
N ALA A 281 17.53 1.52 8.20
CA ALA A 281 16.92 2.62 7.47
C ALA A 281 16.17 3.56 8.44
N ALA A 282 16.50 4.85 8.37
CA ALA A 282 15.87 5.89 9.18
C ALA A 282 15.03 6.87 8.37
N GLN A 283 15.54 7.32 7.24
CA GLN A 283 14.87 8.24 6.32
C GLN A 283 14.96 7.66 4.92
N VAL A 284 13.84 7.60 4.22
CA VAL A 284 13.75 7.01 2.88
C VAL A 284 12.86 7.89 2.01
N THR A 285 13.39 8.27 0.84
CA THR A 285 12.62 8.95 -0.20
C THR A 285 12.10 7.90 -1.17
N TYR A 286 10.78 7.76 -1.25
CA TYR A 286 10.10 6.85 -2.15
C TYR A 286 9.59 7.58 -3.39
N VAL A 287 9.84 7.03 -4.57
CA VAL A 287 9.51 7.63 -5.87
C VAL A 287 8.65 6.68 -6.72
N HIS A 288 7.67 7.25 -7.43
CA HIS A 288 6.75 6.56 -8.32
C HIS A 288 6.92 7.06 -9.75
N LEU A 289 6.81 6.13 -10.70
CA LEU A 289 6.82 6.42 -12.12
C LEU A 289 5.52 5.94 -12.74
N LEU A 290 4.81 6.83 -13.42
CA LEU A 290 3.56 6.50 -14.10
C LEU A 290 3.69 6.76 -15.62
N PHE A 291 3.14 5.86 -16.40
CA PHE A 291 3.05 5.92 -17.86
C PHE A 291 1.59 5.78 -18.29
N ASP A 292 1.33 5.81 -19.61
CA ASP A 292 -0.02 5.59 -20.16
C ASP A 292 -0.56 4.20 -19.83
N ASP A 293 0.29 3.18 -19.98
CA ASP A 293 0.01 1.79 -19.64
C ASP A 293 0.97 1.30 -18.55
N HIS A 294 0.67 0.15 -17.96
CA HIS A 294 1.65 -0.48 -17.07
C HIS A 294 2.92 -0.81 -17.85
N GLN A 295 4.04 -0.22 -17.47
CA GLN A 295 5.33 -0.48 -18.09
C GLN A 295 6.23 -1.28 -17.17
N LEU A 296 7.08 -2.10 -17.77
CA LEU A 296 8.26 -2.62 -17.11
C LEU A 296 9.45 -1.73 -17.46
N VAL A 297 10.19 -1.29 -16.44
CA VAL A 297 11.37 -0.43 -16.59
C VAL A 297 12.61 -1.16 -16.13
N THR A 298 13.77 -0.71 -16.60
CA THR A 298 15.06 -1.22 -16.10
C THR A 298 15.57 -0.30 -14.99
N SER A 299 15.63 -0.83 -13.77
CA SER A 299 16.09 -0.17 -12.55
C SER A 299 17.34 -0.86 -12.00
N ASN A 300 18.48 -0.16 -11.98
CA ASN A 300 19.80 -0.73 -11.63
C ASN A 300 20.08 -2.03 -12.40
N GLY A 301 19.74 -2.07 -13.70
CA GLY A 301 19.89 -3.22 -14.58
C GLY A 301 18.86 -4.35 -14.39
N ALA A 302 18.09 -4.37 -13.29
CA ALA A 302 17.00 -5.33 -13.10
C ALA A 302 15.68 -4.78 -13.67
N VAL A 303 14.79 -5.67 -14.11
CA VAL A 303 13.46 -5.28 -14.60
C VAL A 303 12.48 -5.21 -13.44
N SER A 304 11.77 -4.08 -13.33
CA SER A 304 10.81 -3.78 -12.27
C SER A 304 9.57 -3.08 -12.82
N GLU A 305 8.50 -3.08 -12.03
CA GLU A 305 7.21 -2.50 -12.43
C GLU A 305 7.20 -0.97 -12.31
N SER A 306 6.58 -0.28 -13.27
CA SER A 306 6.12 1.09 -13.04
C SER A 306 4.89 1.08 -12.11
N LEU A 307 4.44 2.25 -11.66
CA LEU A 307 3.17 2.32 -10.95
C LEU A 307 2.06 1.78 -11.86
N PHE A 308 1.40 0.73 -11.41
CA PHE A 308 0.25 0.18 -12.12
C PHE A 308 -1.03 0.86 -11.65
N THR A 309 -1.46 1.87 -12.40
CA THR A 309 -2.77 2.48 -12.27
C THR A 309 -3.70 1.96 -13.38
N GLY A 310 -4.37 0.85 -13.13
CA GLY A 310 -5.73 0.59 -13.63
C GLY A 310 -6.67 1.81 -13.43
N PRO A 311 -7.90 1.75 -13.96
CA PRO A 311 -8.70 2.90 -14.42
C PRO A 311 -9.00 4.05 -13.44
N GLN A 312 -8.53 3.96 -12.18
CA GLN A 312 -9.03 4.70 -11.04
C GLN A 312 -7.99 5.21 -10.05
N ALA A 313 -6.72 4.86 -10.24
CA ALA A 313 -5.63 5.39 -9.40
C ALA A 313 -5.21 6.83 -9.75
N LEU A 314 -5.91 7.49 -10.69
CA LEU A 314 -5.84 8.94 -10.92
C LEU A 314 -6.82 9.73 -10.05
N LYS A 315 -7.66 9.06 -9.24
CA LYS A 315 -8.72 9.72 -8.46
C LYS A 315 -8.35 10.08 -7.02
N GLY A 316 -7.21 9.65 -6.51
CA GLY A 316 -6.71 10.07 -5.19
C GLY A 316 -5.20 10.29 -5.17
N VAL A 317 -4.74 10.83 -6.28
CA VAL A 317 -3.86 12.00 -6.21
C VAL A 317 -4.65 13.15 -5.57
N SER A 318 -4.01 13.98 -4.74
CA SER A 318 -4.68 15.09 -4.03
C SER A 318 -5.38 16.05 -5.00
N GLU A 319 -6.33 16.87 -4.55
CA GLU A 319 -7.05 17.81 -5.44
C GLU A 319 -6.10 18.72 -6.24
N GLU A 320 -4.96 19.10 -5.65
CA GLU A 320 -3.94 19.90 -6.29
C GLU A 320 -3.23 19.14 -7.41
N ALA A 321 -2.84 17.89 -7.15
CA ALA A 321 -2.22 17.03 -8.15
C ALA A 321 -3.20 16.63 -9.25
N ARG A 322 -4.48 16.42 -8.91
CA ARG A 322 -5.55 16.15 -9.87
C ARG A 322 -5.87 17.37 -10.74
N ALA A 323 -5.86 18.57 -10.19
CA ALA A 323 -6.07 19.81 -10.94
C ALA A 323 -4.93 20.10 -11.93
N GLU A 324 -3.69 19.82 -11.53
CA GLU A 324 -2.51 19.88 -12.40
C GLU A 324 -2.58 18.82 -13.52
N ILE A 325 -2.92 17.57 -13.17
CA ILE A 325 -3.13 16.46 -14.13
C ILE A 325 -4.21 16.79 -15.16
N LEU A 326 -5.34 17.38 -14.76
CA LEU A 326 -6.45 17.74 -15.66
C LEU A 326 -6.17 19.01 -16.49
N ALA A 327 -5.27 19.90 -16.03
CA ALA A 327 -4.84 21.08 -16.77
C ALA A 327 -3.81 20.74 -17.86
N LEU A 328 -2.96 19.75 -17.61
CA LEU A 328 -1.90 19.30 -18.53
C LEU A 328 -2.40 18.25 -19.54
N PHE A 329 -3.43 17.49 -19.17
CA PHE A 329 -4.07 16.49 -20.03
C PHE A 329 -5.58 16.71 -20.07
N PRO A 330 -6.07 17.73 -20.81
CA PRO A 330 -7.51 18.00 -20.94
C PRO A 330 -8.28 16.76 -21.46
N ASP A 331 -7.62 15.90 -22.24
CA ASP A 331 -8.18 14.65 -22.78
C ASP A 331 -8.42 13.56 -21.72
N LEU A 332 -7.80 13.63 -20.52
CA LEU A 332 -8.08 12.69 -19.41
C LEU A 332 -9.51 12.84 -18.85
N ALA A 333 -10.17 13.97 -19.09
CA ALA A 333 -11.57 14.18 -18.70
C ALA A 333 -12.56 13.41 -19.60
N GLU A 334 -12.21 13.16 -20.87
CA GLU A 334 -13.05 12.43 -21.84
C GLU A 334 -12.85 10.91 -21.79
N ILE A 335 -11.69 10.47 -21.29
CA ILE A 335 -11.30 9.05 -21.14
C ILE A 335 -12.13 8.32 -20.06
N GLY A 336 -13.02 9.01 -19.35
CA GLY A 336 -13.90 8.44 -18.31
C GLY A 336 -15.01 7.49 -18.79
N ALA A 337 -15.21 7.32 -20.11
CA ALA A 337 -16.28 6.49 -20.66
C ALA A 337 -15.83 5.23 -21.43
N ASP A 338 -14.61 5.20 -21.98
CA ASP A 338 -14.14 4.15 -22.92
C ASP A 338 -12.83 3.43 -22.49
N MET A 339 -12.49 3.46 -21.19
CA MET A 339 -11.33 2.72 -20.66
C MET A 339 -11.68 1.26 -20.35
N GLU A 340 -11.48 0.38 -21.33
CA GLU A 340 -11.43 -1.07 -21.06
C GLU A 340 -10.31 -1.43 -20.07
N LEU A 341 -10.49 -2.57 -19.40
CA LEU A 341 -9.61 -3.19 -18.39
C LEU A 341 -8.12 -3.20 -18.80
N ARG A 342 -7.34 -2.19 -18.41
CA ARG A 342 -5.88 -2.22 -18.57
C ARG A 342 -5.29 -3.36 -17.76
N GLN A 343 -4.51 -4.22 -18.41
CA GLN A 343 -3.89 -5.39 -17.78
C GLN A 343 -2.49 -5.04 -17.29
N PRO A 344 -2.01 -5.70 -16.22
CA PRO A 344 -0.61 -5.56 -15.85
C PRO A 344 0.29 -6.10 -16.96
N ALA A 345 1.46 -5.48 -17.17
CA ALA A 345 2.41 -5.88 -18.22
C ALA A 345 2.76 -7.38 -18.15
N ARG A 346 2.77 -7.97 -16.96
CA ARG A 346 2.90 -9.41 -16.72
C ARG A 346 2.00 -9.87 -15.57
N PRO A 347 1.70 -11.18 -15.47
CA PRO A 347 0.91 -11.73 -14.36
C PRO A 347 1.56 -11.44 -13.01
N VAL A 348 0.75 -10.90 -12.10
CA VAL A 348 1.13 -10.60 -10.73
C VAL A 348 0.92 -11.84 -9.87
N VAL A 349 1.95 -12.24 -9.11
CA VAL A 349 1.87 -13.44 -8.26
C VAL A 349 1.37 -13.09 -6.85
N PRO A 350 0.31 -13.74 -6.35
CA PRO A 350 -0.13 -13.57 -4.97
C PRO A 350 0.95 -13.95 -3.95
N GLY A 351 1.05 -13.23 -2.83
CA GLY A 351 2.16 -13.35 -1.88
C GLY A 351 2.47 -14.78 -1.40
N ARG A 352 1.44 -15.59 -1.12
CA ARG A 352 1.61 -17.01 -0.72
C ARG A 352 2.26 -17.85 -1.82
N GLN A 353 1.89 -17.62 -3.08
CA GLN A 353 2.46 -18.34 -4.21
C GLN A 353 3.86 -17.84 -4.55
N ALA A 354 4.09 -16.52 -4.43
CA ALA A 354 5.41 -15.90 -4.58
C ALA A 354 6.43 -16.44 -3.57
N ARG A 355 6.04 -16.64 -2.31
CA ARG A 355 6.93 -17.25 -1.30
C ARG A 355 7.30 -18.69 -1.66
N LYS A 356 6.33 -19.49 -2.09
CA LYS A 356 6.58 -20.86 -2.59
C LYS A 356 7.51 -20.88 -3.81
N LEU A 357 7.40 -19.88 -4.68
CA LEU A 357 8.28 -19.70 -5.82
C LEU A 357 9.72 -19.45 -5.33
N ALA A 358 9.92 -18.51 -4.40
CA ALA A 358 11.22 -18.24 -3.81
C ALA A 358 11.82 -19.47 -3.12
N GLU A 359 11.05 -20.20 -2.31
CA GLU A 359 11.47 -21.46 -1.68
C GLU A 359 11.93 -22.50 -2.70
N ARG A 360 11.23 -22.63 -3.83
CA ARG A 360 11.62 -23.55 -4.91
C ARG A 360 12.89 -23.12 -5.62
N HIS A 361 13.10 -21.82 -5.82
CA HIS A 361 14.35 -21.30 -6.37
C HIS A 361 15.53 -21.60 -5.44
N LEU A 362 15.36 -21.38 -4.15
CA LEU A 362 16.34 -21.70 -3.12
C LEU A 362 16.66 -23.20 -3.09
N ALA A 363 15.64 -24.05 -3.02
CA ALA A 363 15.80 -25.50 -2.93
C ALA A 363 16.49 -26.10 -4.18
N ASN A 364 16.25 -25.52 -5.36
CA ASN A 364 16.87 -25.97 -6.61
C ASN A 364 18.19 -25.25 -6.93
N GLN A 365 18.63 -24.30 -6.08
CA GLN A 365 19.80 -23.44 -6.33
C GLN A 365 19.74 -22.79 -7.72
N LYS A 366 18.57 -22.30 -8.12
CA LYS A 366 18.34 -21.63 -9.40
C LYS A 366 18.05 -20.14 -9.18
N PRO A 367 18.65 -19.24 -9.96
CA PRO A 367 18.32 -17.82 -9.90
C PRO A 367 16.87 -17.57 -10.30
N VAL A 368 16.29 -16.46 -9.85
CA VAL A 368 14.92 -16.03 -10.20
C VAL A 368 14.85 -15.38 -11.58
N VAL A 369 15.99 -14.99 -12.13
CA VAL A 369 16.17 -14.57 -13.51
C VAL A 369 17.23 -15.46 -14.16
N GLY A 370 16.86 -16.26 -15.16
CA GLY A 370 17.79 -17.15 -15.84
C GLY A 370 17.21 -17.99 -16.96
#